data_AF-A0A1H2QQX8-F1
#
_entry.id   AF-A0A1H2QQX8-F1
#
_cell.length_a   1.000
_cell.length_b   1.000
_cell.length_c   1.000
_cell.angle_alpha   90.00
_cell.angle_beta   90.00
_cell.angle_gamma   90.00
#
_symmetry.space_group_name_H-M   'P 1'
#
loop_
_entity.id
_entity.type
_entity.pdbx_description
1 polymer ?
#
loop_
_entity_poly.entity_id
_entity_poly.type
_entity_poly.pdbx_seq_one_letter_code
_entity_poly.pdbx_strand_id
1 'polypeptide(L)'
;MQYYANVEQTMVAYCFGRLEDLSNTFNHFEQTVDELLHDGELLWTVSESAGLVLRGERWYLWFKHAHEDGRMEGKVYELQDESAILTQVGEELPWLDADCRMRLLRALLAKRRGA
;
A
#
# COMPACT_ATOMS: atom_id res chain seq x y z
N MET A 1 5.02 -29.26 -9.18
CA MET A 1 5.79 -28.07 -9.57
C MET A 1 4.90 -26.86 -9.32
N GLN A 2 5.06 -26.23 -8.16
CA GLN A 2 4.39 -24.96 -7.86
C GLN A 2 5.21 -23.85 -8.53
N TYR A 3 4.64 -23.26 -9.58
CA TYR A 3 5.13 -21.99 -10.10
C TYR A 3 4.78 -20.92 -9.07
N TYR A 4 5.69 -20.66 -8.13
CA TYR A 4 5.74 -19.33 -7.53
C TYR A 4 6.25 -18.43 -8.65
N ALA A 5 5.32 -17.83 -9.41
CA ALA A 5 5.66 -16.62 -10.14
C ALA A 5 6.29 -15.70 -9.09
N ASN A 6 7.56 -15.33 -9.29
CA ASN A 6 8.19 -14.29 -8.50
C ASN A 6 7.29 -13.07 -8.64
N VAL A 7 6.43 -12.83 -7.66
CA VAL A 7 5.69 -11.59 -7.55
C VAL A 7 6.77 -10.57 -7.25
N GLU A 8 7.21 -9.86 -8.28
CA GLU A 8 8.21 -8.80 -8.18
C GLU A 8 7.57 -7.62 -7.43
N GLN A 9 7.54 -7.75 -6.11
CA GLN A 9 7.20 -6.68 -5.19
C GLN A 9 8.50 -6.01 -4.75
N THR A 10 8.53 -4.68 -4.77
CA THR A 10 9.67 -3.90 -4.26
C THR A 10 9.19 -3.00 -3.13
N MET A 11 9.72 -3.18 -1.92
CA MET A 11 9.47 -2.26 -0.83
C MET A 11 10.31 -0.99 -1.05
N VAL A 12 9.64 0.15 -1.24
CA VAL A 12 10.28 1.43 -1.61
C VAL A 12 10.44 2.38 -0.42
N ALA A 13 9.61 2.21 0.62
CA ALA A 13 9.78 2.91 1.88
C ALA A 13 9.32 2.03 3.04
N TYR A 14 9.96 2.19 4.19
CA TYR A 14 9.67 1.47 5.42
C TYR A 14 9.87 2.37 6.63
N CYS A 15 9.05 2.19 7.65
CA CYS A 15 9.31 2.74 8.97
C CYS A 15 8.80 1.85 10.08
N PHE A 16 9.50 1.92 11.22
CA PHE A 16 9.10 1.25 12.44
C PHE A 16 9.66 1.99 13.65
N GLY A 17 8.78 2.38 14.58
CA GLY A 17 9.19 3.10 15.78
C GLY A 17 8.07 3.89 16.41
N ARG A 18 8.35 4.58 17.52
CA ARG A 18 7.39 5.51 18.12
C ARG A 18 7.35 6.79 17.30
N LEU A 19 6.18 7.41 17.20
CA LEU A 19 5.99 8.63 16.42
C LEU A 19 6.98 9.75 16.82
N GLU A 20 7.22 9.89 18.12
CA GLU A 20 8.14 10.88 18.72
C GLU A 20 9.61 10.66 18.31
N ASP A 21 10.00 9.41 18.04
CA ASP A 21 11.37 9.05 17.64
C ASP A 21 11.53 9.10 16.11
N LEU A 22 10.44 8.83 15.38
CA LEU A 22 10.39 8.82 13.92
C LEU A 22 10.41 10.22 13.31
N SER A 23 10.02 11.27 14.05
CA SER A 23 10.12 12.66 13.57
C SER A 23 11.56 13.16 13.42
N ASN A 24 12.54 12.45 14.01
CA ASN A 24 13.95 12.85 14.06
C ASN A 24 14.88 11.92 13.26
N THR A 25 14.34 10.87 12.64
CA THR A 25 15.10 9.89 11.83
C THR A 25 14.65 9.92 10.37
N PHE A 26 15.48 9.41 9.45
CA PHE A 26 15.24 9.31 7.99
C PHE A 26 14.11 8.33 7.65
N ASN A 27 12.95 8.52 8.26
CA ASN A 27 11.73 7.85 7.91
C ASN A 27 11.13 8.57 6.69
N HIS A 28 11.42 8.06 5.50
CA HIS A 28 10.84 8.57 4.25
C HIS A 28 9.42 8.05 4.00
N PHE A 29 8.79 7.29 4.90
CA PHE A 29 7.45 6.74 4.69
C PHE A 29 6.41 7.85 4.45
N GLU A 30 6.23 8.76 5.40
CA GLU A 30 5.22 9.83 5.29
C GLU A 30 5.51 10.71 4.06
N GLN A 31 6.77 11.08 3.85
CA GLN A 31 7.18 11.84 2.66
C GLN A 31 6.87 11.09 1.35
N THR A 32 7.15 9.78 1.30
CA THR A 32 6.90 8.96 0.11
C THR A 32 5.40 8.82 -0.15
N VAL A 33 4.59 8.65 0.90
CA VAL A 33 3.14 8.62 0.78
C VAL A 33 2.61 9.96 0.28
N ASP A 34 3.08 11.08 0.83
CA ASP A 34 2.71 12.42 0.40
C ASP A 34 3.08 12.68 -1.07
N GLU A 35 4.30 12.31 -1.49
CA GLU A 35 4.75 12.40 -2.88
C GLU A 35 3.87 11.56 -3.82
N LEU A 36 3.51 10.33 -3.41
CA LEU A 36 2.63 9.46 -4.17
C LEU A 36 1.21 10.03 -4.28
N LEU A 37 0.67 10.59 -3.20
CA LEU A 37 -0.66 11.21 -3.21
C LEU A 37 -0.69 12.52 -3.98
N HIS A 38 0.44 13.22 -4.08
CA HIS A 38 0.57 14.44 -4.86
C HIS A 38 0.67 14.17 -6.36
N ASP A 39 1.53 13.23 -6.76
CA ASP A 39 1.86 12.96 -8.16
C ASP A 39 1.02 11.84 -8.80
N GLY A 40 0.37 11.02 -7.98
CA GLY A 40 -0.37 9.84 -8.40
C GLY A 40 -1.88 10.00 -8.27
N GLU A 41 -2.60 9.07 -8.89
CA GLU A 41 -4.04 8.95 -8.74
C GLU A 41 -4.37 8.00 -7.59
N LEU A 42 -5.04 8.51 -6.55
CA LEU A 42 -5.54 7.70 -5.45
C LEU A 42 -6.78 6.90 -5.87
N LEU A 43 -6.69 5.57 -5.84
CA LEU A 43 -7.73 4.68 -6.36
C LEU A 43 -8.54 4.00 -5.27
N TRP A 44 -7.93 3.78 -4.11
CA TRP A 44 -8.57 3.10 -3.01
C TRP A 44 -7.90 3.46 -1.70
N THR A 45 -8.69 3.56 -0.62
CA THR A 45 -8.21 3.77 0.75
C THR A 45 -9.03 3.03 1.78
N VAL A 46 -8.37 2.74 2.90
CA VAL A 46 -8.97 2.27 4.14
C VAL A 46 -8.59 3.27 5.23
N SER A 47 -9.38 4.35 5.32
CA SER A 47 -9.10 5.44 6.24
C SER A 47 -7.65 5.94 6.07
N GLU A 48 -6.94 6.16 7.17
CA GLU A 48 -5.52 6.52 7.22
C GLU A 48 -4.57 5.31 7.30
N SER A 49 -5.09 4.08 7.25
CA SER A 49 -4.30 2.85 7.49
C SER A 49 -3.77 2.21 6.21
N ALA A 50 -4.40 2.45 5.06
CA ALA A 50 -3.89 1.92 3.79
C ALA A 50 -4.44 2.69 2.58
N GLY A 51 -3.69 2.64 1.48
CA GLY A 51 -4.16 3.18 0.22
C GLY A 51 -3.40 2.65 -0.99
N LEU A 52 -4.09 2.68 -2.13
CA LEU A 52 -3.58 2.29 -3.44
C LEU A 52 -3.52 3.52 -4.35
N VAL A 53 -2.35 3.76 -4.91
CA VAL A 53 -2.07 4.85 -5.84
C VAL A 53 -1.57 4.26 -7.16
N LEU A 54 -2.02 4.82 -8.27
CA LEU A 54 -1.44 4.60 -9.60
C LEU A 54 -0.66 5.85 -10.00
N ARG A 55 0.65 5.71 -10.21
CA ARG A 55 1.52 6.81 -10.67
C ARG A 55 2.23 6.39 -11.95
N GLY A 56 1.89 7.04 -13.06
CA GLY A 56 2.28 6.56 -14.39
C GLY A 56 1.67 5.18 -14.65
N GLU A 57 2.52 4.19 -14.91
CA GLU A 57 2.13 2.79 -15.15
C GLU A 57 2.40 1.88 -13.93
N ARG A 58 2.79 2.47 -12.79
CA ARG A 58 3.21 1.72 -11.59
C ARG A 58 2.20 1.82 -10.46
N TRP A 59 1.98 0.69 -9.80
CA TRP A 59 1.08 0.59 -8.66
C TRP A 59 1.86 0.75 -7.36
N TYR A 60 1.35 1.60 -6.48
CA TYR A 60 1.92 1.83 -5.17
C TYR A 60 0.87 1.55 -4.10
N LEU A 61 1.20 0.63 -3.20
CA LEU A 61 0.34 0.24 -2.09
C LEU A 61 1.06 0.57 -0.79
N TRP A 62 0.42 1.38 0.04
CA TRP A 62 0.96 1.75 1.34
C TRP A 62 0.07 1.24 2.47
N PHE A 63 0.71 0.92 3.59
CA PHE A 63 0.08 0.47 4.84
C PHE A 63 0.69 1.21 6.01
N LYS A 64 -0.15 1.49 7.01
CA LYS A 64 0.20 2.13 8.27
C LYS A 64 -0.50 1.41 9.41
N HIS A 65 0.28 0.74 10.25
CA HIS A 65 -0.17 -0.06 11.38
C HIS A 65 0.27 0.57 12.69
N ALA A 66 -0.68 0.83 13.59
CA ALA A 66 -0.39 1.22 14.97
C ALA A 66 -0.34 -0.04 15.85
N HIS A 67 0.74 -0.17 16.62
CA HIS A 67 0.95 -1.25 17.58
C HIS A 67 0.46 -0.83 18.97
N GLU A 68 0.06 -1.80 19.79
CA GLU A 68 -0.47 -1.55 21.15
C GLU A 68 0.56 -0.87 22.08
N ASP A 69 1.86 -1.02 21.79
CA ASP A 69 2.96 -0.40 22.54
C ASP A 69 3.26 1.06 22.13
N GLY A 70 2.41 1.63 21.27
CA GLY A 70 2.53 2.99 20.75
C GLY A 70 3.51 3.14 19.59
N ARG A 71 4.06 2.04 19.07
CA ARG A 71 4.86 2.07 17.83
C ARG A 71 3.95 2.12 16.61
N MET A 72 4.49 2.65 15.52
CA MET A 72 3.89 2.64 14.21
C MET A 72 4.82 1.88 13.26
N GLU A 73 4.21 1.09 12.37
CA GLU A 73 4.88 0.47 11.25
C GLU A 73 4.24 0.93 9.95
N GLY A 74 5.05 1.47 9.04
CA GLY A 74 4.60 1.94 7.74
C GLY A 74 5.38 1.26 6.62
N LYS A 75 4.70 0.80 5.58
CA LYS A 75 5.31 0.11 4.43
C LYS A 75 4.75 0.67 3.14
N VAL A 76 5.60 0.93 2.16
CA VAL A 76 5.19 1.28 0.79
C VAL A 76 5.77 0.26 -0.17
N TYR A 77 4.91 -0.34 -0.97
CA TYR A 77 5.24 -1.33 -1.98
C TYR A 77 5.00 -0.77 -3.37
N GLU A 78 5.98 -0.91 -4.26
CA GLU A 78 5.78 -0.85 -5.71
C GLU A 78 5.43 -2.24 -6.22
N LEU A 79 4.35 -2.35 -6.99
CA LEU A 79 3.75 -3.60 -7.44
C LEU A 79 3.57 -3.60 -8.96
N GLN A 80 3.83 -4.74 -9.58
CA GLN A 80 3.78 -4.91 -11.05
C GLN A 80 2.36 -5.06 -11.59
N ASP A 81 1.46 -5.71 -10.84
CA ASP A 81 0.13 -6.08 -11.35
C ASP A 81 -0.96 -6.15 -10.27
N GLU A 82 -2.21 -6.29 -10.73
CA GLU A 82 -3.42 -6.42 -9.89
C GLU A 82 -3.36 -7.62 -8.93
N SER A 83 -2.73 -8.72 -9.33
CA SER A 83 -2.66 -9.94 -8.50
C SER A 83 -1.71 -9.73 -7.32
N ALA A 84 -0.60 -9.02 -7.55
CA ALA A 84 0.33 -8.61 -6.49
C ALA A 84 -0.37 -7.69 -5.47
N ILE A 85 -1.19 -6.74 -5.94
CA ILE A 85 -1.99 -5.85 -5.08
C ILE A 85 -2.95 -6.64 -4.20
N LEU A 86 -3.73 -7.55 -4.80
CA LEU A 86 -4.70 -8.35 -4.05
C LEU A 86 -4.03 -9.28 -3.04
N THR A 87 -2.87 -9.85 -3.41
CA THR A 87 -2.07 -10.70 -2.50
C THR A 87 -1.58 -9.87 -1.31
N GLN A 88 -0.95 -8.72 -1.56
CA GLN A 88 -0.41 -7.88 -0.50
C GLN A 88 -1.50 -7.32 0.43
N VAL A 89 -2.66 -6.92 -0.10
CA VAL A 89 -3.80 -6.51 0.72
C VAL A 89 -4.33 -7.66 1.56
N GLY A 90 -4.37 -8.89 1.02
CA GLY A 90 -4.79 -10.07 1.77
C GLY A 90 -3.85 -10.42 2.92
N GLU A 91 -2.54 -10.22 2.74
CA GLU A 91 -1.51 -10.48 3.75
C GLU A 91 -1.47 -9.40 4.85
N GLU A 92 -1.50 -8.12 4.47
CA GLU A 92 -1.36 -7.00 5.43
C GLU A 92 -2.69 -6.63 6.10
N LEU A 93 -3.84 -6.89 5.45
CA LEU A 93 -5.17 -6.54 5.97
C LEU A 93 -6.13 -7.75 5.95
N PRO A 94 -5.81 -8.85 6.64
CA PRO A 94 -6.66 -10.05 6.65
C PRO A 94 -8.04 -9.78 7.26
N TRP A 95 -8.15 -8.73 8.09
CA TRP A 95 -9.36 -8.26 8.75
C TRP A 95 -10.23 -7.32 7.90
N LEU A 96 -9.79 -6.96 6.69
CA LEU A 96 -10.51 -6.03 5.82
C LEU A 96 -11.91 -6.56 5.49
N ASP A 97 -12.93 -5.71 5.65
CA ASP A 97 -14.32 -6.09 5.37
C ASP A 97 -14.58 -6.31 3.86
N ALA A 98 -15.70 -7.00 3.56
CA ALA A 98 -16.07 -7.35 2.20
C ALA A 98 -16.35 -6.12 1.33
N ASP A 99 -16.93 -5.06 1.88
CA ASP A 99 -17.27 -3.85 1.12
C ASP A 99 -16.02 -3.09 0.69
N CYS A 100 -15.03 -2.97 1.56
CA CYS A 100 -13.73 -2.40 1.28
C CYS A 100 -12.96 -3.22 0.23
N ARG A 101 -12.99 -4.56 0.33
CA ARG A 101 -12.43 -5.46 -0.70
C ARG A 101 -13.13 -5.26 -2.05
N MET A 102 -14.46 -5.13 -2.06
CA MET A 102 -15.22 -4.89 -3.28
C MET A 102 -14.93 -3.53 -3.90
N ARG A 103 -14.71 -2.48 -3.11
CA ARG A 103 -14.28 -1.17 -3.61
C ARG A 103 -12.91 -1.25 -4.29
N LEU A 104 -11.95 -1.97 -3.68
CA LEU A 104 -10.64 -2.22 -4.29
C LEU A 104 -10.78 -2.93 -5.64
N LEU A 105 -11.51 -4.04 -5.68
CA LEU A 105 -11.71 -4.81 -6.92
C LEU A 105 -12.36 -3.95 -8.02
N ARG A 106 -13.35 -3.12 -7.67
CA ARG A 106 -13.98 -2.20 -8.62
C ARG A 106 -13.00 -1.15 -9.16
N ALA A 107 -12.14 -0.61 -8.31
CA ALA A 107 -11.12 0.35 -8.70
C ALA A 107 -10.10 -0.27 -9.69
N LEU A 108 -9.62 -1.48 -9.39
CA LEU A 108 -8.71 -2.22 -10.28
C LEU A 108 -9.37 -2.50 -11.64
N LEU A 109 -10.60 -3.03 -11.64
CA LEU A 109 -11.35 -3.32 -12.87
C LEU A 109 -11.63 -2.08 -13.71
N ALA A 110 -11.87 -0.92 -13.08
CA ALA A 110 -12.07 0.33 -13.78
C ALA A 110 -10.81 0.78 -14.52
N LYS A 111 -9.63 0.62 -13.90
CA LYS A 111 -8.35 0.95 -14.53
C LYS A 111 -7.97 0.00 -15.64
N ARG A 112 -8.21 -1.30 -15.48
CA ARG A 112 -7.99 -2.28 -16.54
C ARG A 112 -8.80 -2.01 -17.82
N ARG A 113 -9.98 -1.40 -17.69
CA ARG A 113 -10.86 -1.09 -18.83
C ARG A 113 -10.54 0.26 -19.50
N GLY A 114 -9.77 1.11 -18.83
CA GLY A 114 -9.37 2.42 -19.33
C GLY A 114 -7.99 2.45 -20.00
N ALA A 115 -7.20 1.38 -19.86
CA ALA A 115 -5.97 1.11 -20.60
C ALA A 115 -6.30 0.41 -21.93
#